data_AF-A0A1D1Y6I8-F1
#
_entry.id   AF-A0A1D1Y6I8-F1
#
_cell.length_a   1.000
_cell.length_b   1.000
_cell.length_c   1.000
_cell.angle_alpha   90.00
_cell.angle_beta   90.00
_cell.angle_gamma   90.00
#
_symmetry.space_group_name_H-M   'P 1'
#
loop_
_entity.id
_entity.type
_entity.pdbx_description
1 polymer ?
#
loop_
_entity_poly.entity_id
_entity_poly.type
_entity_poly.pdbx_seq_one_letter_code
_entity_poly.pdbx_strand_id
1 'polypeptide(L)'
;FFHHEVVKRSLILAMEVPASEPHILKLLKEASEECLISSSQMAKGFARLSESLDDLSLDIPSAKSSFQLLVPKAISEGWLEPSFLKSTMADGDYVDEEDEKVRRYKKEAVAIIHEYFLSDDIPELIRSLEDLAAPEYNPIFLKKLLTLAMDRKNREKEMASVLLSALHTEIFSTDDIVNGFIMLLECAEDTALDILDASNELALFLARAVIDDTLVPLNLEEIKSKLPPNCSGSETVRMARTLVSARHAGERLLRCWGGGTGWAVEDAKDKITKLLEEYESGGDVGEACQCIRDLGMPFFNHEVVKKALVMAMEKKNERILDLLQECFGEGLITINQMTKGFSRVRDTLDDLALDIPNAREKFQSYAERARENGWLLPAFVSATPA
;
A
#
# COMPACT_ATOMS: atom_id res chain seq x y z
N PHE A 1 -10.81 -14.71 -23.18
CA PHE A 1 -9.76 -15.27 -22.31
C PHE A 1 -8.40 -14.85 -22.86
N PHE A 2 -7.55 -14.27 -22.02
CA PHE A 2 -6.24 -13.71 -22.40
C PHE A 2 -5.16 -14.81 -22.35
N HIS A 3 -5.28 -15.82 -23.20
CA HIS A 3 -4.35 -16.97 -23.17
C HIS A 3 -2.89 -16.58 -23.43
N HIS A 4 -2.65 -15.50 -24.19
CA HIS A 4 -1.30 -14.94 -24.37
C HIS A 4 -0.64 -14.48 -23.06
N GLU A 5 -1.42 -14.06 -22.06
CA GLU A 5 -0.86 -13.62 -20.78
C GLU A 5 -0.44 -14.80 -19.90
N VAL A 6 -1.20 -15.90 -19.99
CA VAL A 6 -0.79 -17.19 -19.41
C VAL A 6 0.53 -17.64 -20.03
N VAL A 7 0.69 -17.49 -21.35
CA VAL A 7 1.95 -17.81 -22.04
C VAL A 7 3.10 -16.93 -21.54
N LYS A 8 2.93 -15.60 -21.51
CA LYS A 8 3.93 -14.65 -21.02
C LYS A 8 4.35 -14.98 -19.58
N ARG A 9 3.41 -15.08 -18.64
CA ARG A 9 3.74 -15.35 -17.22
C ARG A 9 4.35 -16.73 -17.01
N SER A 10 3.90 -17.74 -17.76
CA SER A 10 4.53 -19.07 -17.73
C SER A 10 6.00 -19.00 -18.15
N LEU A 11 6.31 -18.30 -19.23
CA LEU A 11 7.69 -18.13 -19.70
C LEU A 11 8.53 -17.30 -18.70
N ILE A 12 7.95 -16.27 -18.07
CA ILE A 12 8.61 -15.53 -17.00
C ILE A 12 8.94 -16.46 -15.82
N LEU A 13 7.98 -17.27 -15.36
CA LEU A 13 8.19 -18.21 -14.25
C LEU A 13 9.26 -19.26 -14.59
N ALA A 14 9.32 -19.70 -15.86
CA ALA A 14 10.39 -20.58 -16.34
C ALA A 14 11.79 -19.91 -16.26
N MET A 15 11.85 -18.58 -16.43
CA MET A 15 13.09 -17.80 -16.26
C MET A 15 13.42 -17.55 -14.79
N GLU A 16 12.42 -17.30 -13.94
CA GLU A 16 12.60 -17.08 -12.49
C GLU A 16 13.08 -18.36 -11.79
N VAL A 17 12.54 -19.51 -12.20
CA VAL A 17 12.83 -20.82 -11.62
C VAL A 17 13.28 -21.79 -12.73
N PRO A 18 14.58 -21.82 -13.09
CA PRO A 18 15.10 -22.64 -14.19
C PRO A 18 14.79 -24.14 -14.06
N ALA A 19 14.65 -24.66 -12.85
CA ALA A 19 14.26 -26.06 -12.60
C ALA A 19 12.81 -26.38 -13.08
N SER A 20 11.95 -25.36 -13.19
CA SER A 20 10.57 -25.50 -13.64
C SER A 20 10.41 -25.40 -15.17
N GLU A 21 11.41 -24.84 -15.89
CA GLU A 21 11.36 -24.61 -17.34
C GLU A 21 10.87 -25.85 -18.13
N PRO A 22 11.41 -27.08 -17.91
CA PRO A 22 10.97 -28.24 -18.69
C PRO A 22 9.50 -28.58 -18.50
N HIS A 23 8.96 -28.38 -17.28
CA HIS A 23 7.57 -28.67 -16.95
C HIS A 23 6.64 -27.63 -17.54
N ILE A 24 7.04 -26.36 -17.50
CA ILE A 24 6.28 -25.25 -18.07
C ILE A 24 6.20 -25.38 -19.60
N LEU A 25 7.33 -25.67 -20.26
CA LEU A 25 7.33 -25.88 -21.71
C LEU A 25 6.49 -27.08 -22.13
N LYS A 26 6.51 -28.15 -21.33
CA LYS A 26 5.65 -29.31 -21.55
C LYS A 26 4.16 -28.96 -21.41
N LEU A 27 3.80 -28.17 -20.40
CA LEU A 27 2.42 -27.71 -20.20
C LEU A 27 1.95 -26.82 -21.36
N LEU A 28 2.77 -25.87 -21.80
CA LEU A 28 2.45 -25.00 -22.94
C LEU A 28 2.29 -25.81 -24.23
N LYS A 29 3.09 -26.87 -24.40
CA LYS A 29 2.96 -27.81 -25.52
C LYS A 29 1.64 -28.57 -25.48
N GLU A 30 1.32 -29.23 -24.38
CA GLU A 30 0.06 -29.96 -24.21
C GLU A 30 -1.14 -29.01 -24.40
N ALA A 31 -1.09 -27.79 -23.88
CA ALA A 31 -2.13 -26.78 -24.06
C ALA A 31 -2.29 -26.30 -25.52
N SER A 32 -1.20 -26.26 -26.28
CA SER A 32 -1.25 -25.95 -27.72
C SER A 32 -1.80 -27.12 -28.53
N GLU A 33 -1.40 -28.36 -28.23
CA GLU A 33 -1.85 -29.58 -28.91
C GLU A 33 -3.35 -29.82 -28.69
N GLU A 34 -3.83 -29.62 -27.46
CA GLU A 34 -5.25 -29.67 -27.09
C GLU A 34 -6.05 -28.44 -27.56
N CYS A 35 -5.43 -27.54 -28.33
CA CYS A 35 -6.06 -26.33 -28.90
C CYS A 35 -6.66 -25.37 -27.84
N LEU A 36 -6.21 -25.45 -26.58
CA LEU A 36 -6.59 -24.53 -25.51
C LEU A 36 -5.93 -23.16 -25.68
N ILE A 37 -4.72 -23.14 -26.27
CA ILE A 37 -3.99 -21.92 -26.63
C ILE A 37 -3.67 -21.99 -28.12
N SER A 38 -4.17 -21.03 -28.90
CA SER A 38 -3.88 -20.98 -30.34
C SER A 38 -2.47 -20.45 -30.62
N SER A 39 -1.89 -20.79 -31.77
CA SER A 39 -0.59 -20.27 -32.21
C SER A 39 -0.53 -18.73 -32.23
N SER A 40 -1.65 -18.07 -32.53
CA SER A 40 -1.74 -16.60 -32.45
C SER A 40 -1.61 -16.08 -31.02
N GLN A 41 -2.18 -16.79 -30.03
CA GLN A 41 -2.03 -16.45 -28.62
C GLN A 41 -0.62 -16.77 -28.10
N MET A 42 -0.02 -17.87 -28.55
CA MET A 42 1.39 -18.16 -28.28
C MET A 42 2.30 -17.04 -28.80
N ALA A 43 2.17 -16.69 -30.08
CA ALA A 43 2.96 -15.63 -30.69
C ALA A 43 2.78 -14.27 -30.00
N LYS A 44 1.54 -13.93 -29.64
CA LYS A 44 1.26 -12.70 -28.89
C LYS A 44 1.91 -12.71 -27.49
N GLY A 45 1.94 -13.86 -26.81
CA GLY A 45 2.60 -14.01 -25.50
C GLY A 45 4.11 -13.84 -25.59
N PHE A 46 4.76 -14.44 -26.60
CA PHE A 46 6.20 -14.24 -26.86
C PHE A 46 6.53 -12.80 -27.26
N ALA A 47 5.68 -12.15 -28.06
CA ALA A 47 5.86 -10.74 -28.42
C ALA A 47 5.77 -9.83 -27.19
N ARG A 48 4.76 -10.05 -26.33
CA ARG A 48 4.62 -9.32 -25.06
C ARG A 48 5.77 -9.56 -24.11
N LEU A 49 6.26 -10.81 -24.05
CA LEU A 49 7.46 -11.11 -23.29
C LEU A 49 8.65 -10.32 -23.84
N SER A 50 8.87 -10.31 -25.18
CA SER A 50 9.95 -9.54 -25.79
C SER A 50 9.90 -8.05 -25.48
N GLU A 51 8.71 -7.44 -25.52
CA GLU A 51 8.49 -6.03 -25.15
C GLU A 51 8.83 -5.75 -23.67
N SER A 52 8.70 -6.76 -22.80
CA SER A 52 8.97 -6.65 -21.35
C SER A 52 10.36 -7.13 -20.91
N LEU A 53 11.21 -7.63 -21.83
CA LEU A 53 12.49 -8.25 -21.47
C LEU A 53 13.44 -7.29 -20.77
N ASP A 54 13.40 -6.01 -21.12
CA ASP A 54 14.28 -5.01 -20.52
C ASP A 54 13.96 -4.79 -19.05
N ASP A 55 12.68 -4.67 -18.70
CA ASP A 55 12.23 -4.56 -17.31
C ASP A 55 12.42 -5.89 -16.56
N LEU A 56 12.14 -7.02 -17.21
CA LEU A 56 12.31 -8.35 -16.62
C LEU A 56 13.77 -8.69 -16.31
N SER A 57 14.71 -8.20 -17.12
CA SER A 57 16.14 -8.45 -16.93
C SER A 57 16.72 -7.83 -15.66
N LEU A 58 15.96 -6.95 -15.01
CA LEU A 58 16.32 -6.34 -13.73
C LEU A 58 16.18 -7.32 -12.57
N ASP A 59 15.11 -8.10 -12.59
CA ASP A 59 14.79 -9.08 -11.55
C ASP A 59 15.41 -10.45 -11.89
N ILE A 60 15.57 -10.74 -13.19
CA ILE A 60 16.14 -11.97 -13.70
C ILE A 60 17.28 -11.64 -14.68
N PRO A 61 18.55 -11.57 -14.22
CA PRO A 61 19.68 -11.16 -15.07
C PRO A 61 19.87 -12.01 -16.34
N SER A 62 19.40 -13.27 -16.33
CA SER A 62 19.46 -14.17 -17.49
C SER A 62 18.29 -14.02 -18.46
N ALA A 63 17.28 -13.18 -18.21
CA ALA A 63 16.04 -13.12 -18.99
C ALA A 63 16.27 -13.00 -20.50
N LYS A 64 17.11 -12.05 -20.94
CA LYS A 64 17.43 -11.85 -22.38
C LYS A 64 18.06 -13.11 -22.99
N SER A 65 19.04 -13.71 -22.32
CA SER A 65 19.70 -14.94 -22.78
C SER A 65 18.77 -16.16 -22.78
N SER A 66 17.93 -16.31 -21.75
CA SER A 66 16.93 -17.37 -21.66
C SER A 66 15.88 -17.21 -22.75
N PHE A 67 15.43 -15.99 -23.03
CA PHE A 67 14.49 -15.72 -24.11
C PHE A 67 15.07 -16.10 -25.49
N GLN A 68 16.32 -15.73 -25.75
CA GLN A 68 17.04 -16.11 -26.98
C GLN A 68 17.15 -17.63 -27.14
N LEU A 69 17.28 -18.39 -26.05
CA LEU A 69 17.29 -19.86 -26.08
C LEU A 69 15.89 -20.48 -26.26
N LEU A 70 14.84 -19.79 -25.82
CA LEU A 70 13.45 -20.25 -25.91
C LEU A 70 12.85 -20.03 -27.31
N VAL A 71 13.19 -18.93 -27.99
CA VAL A 71 12.64 -18.60 -29.32
C VAL A 71 12.85 -19.73 -30.35
N PRO A 72 14.05 -20.33 -30.51
CA PRO A 72 14.25 -21.46 -31.42
C PRO A 72 13.42 -22.69 -31.06
N LYS A 73 13.26 -22.99 -29.75
CA LYS A 73 12.42 -24.10 -29.29
C LYS A 73 10.96 -23.85 -29.65
N ALA A 74 10.46 -22.64 -29.44
CA ALA A 74 9.09 -22.26 -29.77
C ALA A 74 8.80 -22.29 -31.28
N ILE A 75 9.78 -21.95 -32.13
CA ILE A 75 9.68 -22.12 -33.59
C ILE A 75 9.61 -23.61 -33.96
N SER A 76 10.44 -24.45 -33.34
CA SER A 76 10.42 -25.91 -33.61
C SER A 76 9.12 -26.60 -33.20
N GLU A 77 8.44 -26.06 -32.18
CA GLU A 77 7.13 -26.53 -31.71
C GLU A 77 5.96 -25.89 -32.49
N GLY A 78 6.23 -25.06 -33.51
CA GLY A 78 5.20 -24.43 -34.34
C GLY A 78 4.41 -23.30 -33.67
N TRP A 79 4.92 -22.77 -32.55
CA TRP A 79 4.29 -21.68 -31.81
C TRP A 79 4.60 -20.31 -32.42
N LEU A 80 5.76 -20.18 -33.06
CA LEU A 80 6.26 -18.95 -33.66
C LEU A 80 6.66 -19.15 -35.12
N GLU A 81 6.48 -18.11 -35.92
CA GLU A 81 6.97 -18.07 -37.30
C GLU A 81 8.51 -17.86 -37.33
N PRO A 82 9.24 -18.46 -38.30
CA PRO A 82 10.68 -18.25 -38.45
C PRO A 82 11.11 -16.79 -38.66
N SER A 83 10.18 -15.91 -39.10
CA SER A 83 10.41 -14.47 -39.22
C SER A 83 10.57 -13.76 -37.87
N PHE A 84 10.05 -14.34 -36.77
CA PHE A 84 10.19 -13.81 -35.41
C PHE A 84 11.66 -13.74 -34.97
N LEU A 85 12.50 -14.70 -35.42
CA LEU A 85 13.94 -14.69 -35.18
C LEU A 85 14.64 -13.48 -35.81
N LYS A 86 14.17 -13.01 -36.98
CA LYS A 86 14.78 -11.87 -37.67
C LYS A 86 14.46 -10.54 -37.00
N SER A 87 13.30 -10.39 -36.37
CA SER A 87 12.98 -9.22 -35.55
C SER A 87 13.80 -9.16 -34.27
N THR A 88 14.11 -10.30 -33.65
CA THR A 88 14.87 -10.33 -32.39
C THR A 88 16.40 -10.27 -32.59
N MET A 89 16.91 -10.77 -33.71
CA MET A 89 18.35 -10.78 -34.02
C MET A 89 18.85 -9.54 -34.78
N ALA A 90 17.96 -8.72 -35.33
CA ALA A 90 18.35 -7.43 -35.92
C ALA A 90 18.79 -6.39 -34.86
N ASP A 91 18.55 -6.70 -33.58
CA ASP A 91 18.89 -5.89 -32.40
C ASP A 91 20.12 -6.45 -31.64
N GLY A 92 20.83 -7.43 -32.21
CA GLY A 92 21.97 -8.08 -31.58
C GLY A 92 23.30 -7.41 -31.94
N ASP A 93 23.84 -6.58 -31.04
CA ASP A 93 25.18 -6.72 -30.42
C ASP A 93 25.64 -5.47 -29.62
N TYR A 94 24.79 -4.43 -29.50
CA TYR A 94 25.02 -3.37 -28.54
C TYR A 94 24.31 -3.76 -27.24
N VAL A 95 25.05 -4.29 -26.25
CA VAL A 95 24.61 -4.08 -24.86
C VAL A 95 24.70 -2.57 -24.68
N ASP A 96 23.57 -1.91 -24.91
CA ASP A 96 23.50 -0.46 -25.08
C ASP A 96 24.03 0.20 -23.79
N GLU A 97 24.98 1.12 -23.91
CA GLU A 97 25.48 1.85 -22.73
C GLU A 97 24.32 2.56 -22.01
N GLU A 98 23.25 2.86 -22.74
CA GLU A 98 21.98 3.37 -22.24
C GLU A 98 21.23 2.36 -21.37
N ASP A 99 21.14 1.07 -21.78
CA ASP A 99 20.53 -0.01 -21.00
C ASP A 99 21.22 -0.20 -19.63
N GLU A 100 22.55 -0.15 -19.61
CA GLU A 100 23.32 -0.31 -18.38
C GLU A 100 23.17 0.90 -17.43
N LYS A 101 23.03 2.12 -17.99
CA LYS A 101 22.71 3.33 -17.21
C LYS A 101 21.33 3.23 -16.58
N VAL A 102 20.32 2.82 -17.34
CA VAL A 102 18.95 2.64 -16.84
C VAL A 102 18.92 1.56 -15.75
N ARG A 103 19.61 0.44 -15.94
CA ARG A 103 19.72 -0.62 -14.92
C ARG A 103 20.34 -0.12 -13.63
N ARG A 104 21.43 0.63 -13.72
CA ARG A 104 22.10 1.24 -12.56
C ARG A 104 21.17 2.21 -11.84
N TYR A 105 20.52 3.10 -12.59
CA TYR A 105 19.57 4.06 -12.03
C TYR A 105 18.44 3.36 -11.28
N LYS A 106 17.83 2.33 -11.87
CA LYS A 106 16.74 1.56 -11.23
C LYS A 106 17.20 0.93 -9.91
N LYS A 107 18.44 0.42 -9.85
CA LYS A 107 19.00 -0.16 -8.62
C LYS A 107 19.19 0.89 -7.52
N GLU A 108 19.77 2.04 -7.86
CA GLU A 108 19.96 3.15 -6.90
C GLU A 108 18.61 3.73 -6.45
N ALA A 109 17.66 3.91 -7.38
CA ALA A 109 16.30 4.36 -7.07
C ALA A 109 15.62 3.46 -6.03
N VAL A 110 15.72 2.14 -6.16
CA VAL A 110 15.17 1.19 -5.18
C VAL A 110 15.82 1.36 -3.81
N ALA A 111 17.14 1.56 -3.75
CA ALA A 111 17.84 1.79 -2.48
C ALA A 111 17.36 3.07 -1.81
N ILE A 112 17.28 4.18 -2.55
CA ILE A 112 16.78 5.47 -2.07
C ILE A 112 15.34 5.36 -1.56
N ILE A 113 14.44 4.71 -2.30
CA ILE A 113 13.04 4.52 -1.89
C ILE A 113 12.95 3.71 -0.59
N HIS A 114 13.75 2.65 -0.47
CA HIS A 114 13.75 1.82 0.74
C HIS A 114 14.28 2.58 1.96
N GLU A 115 15.33 3.38 1.80
CA GLU A 115 15.82 4.24 2.86
C GLU A 115 14.75 5.24 3.29
N TYR A 116 14.08 5.90 2.34
CA TYR A 116 12.98 6.81 2.63
C TYR A 116 11.82 6.14 3.37
N PHE A 117 11.39 4.94 2.98
CA PHE A 117 10.34 4.23 3.73
C PHE A 117 10.73 3.91 5.18
N LEU A 118 12.02 3.87 5.50
CA LEU A 118 12.51 3.68 6.87
C LEU A 118 12.68 5.00 7.61
N SER A 119 13.19 6.04 6.96
CA SER A 119 13.57 7.32 7.56
C SER A 119 12.48 8.38 7.57
N ASP A 120 11.58 8.34 6.57
CA ASP A 120 10.63 9.41 6.25
C ASP A 120 11.30 10.78 6.00
N ASP A 121 12.56 10.77 5.54
CA ASP A 121 13.35 11.97 5.27
C ASP A 121 13.25 12.38 3.79
N ILE A 122 12.27 13.24 3.48
CA ILE A 122 12.07 13.77 2.12
C ILE A 122 13.27 14.61 1.65
N PRO A 123 13.82 15.57 2.43
CA PRO A 123 15.00 16.33 2.02
C PRO A 123 16.20 15.46 1.65
N GLU A 124 16.49 14.39 2.40
CA GLU A 124 17.61 13.51 2.08
C GLU A 124 17.38 12.67 0.82
N LEU A 125 16.15 12.22 0.59
CA LEU A 125 15.79 11.53 -0.66
C LEU A 125 15.96 12.48 -1.86
N ILE A 126 15.51 13.73 -1.76
CA ILE A 126 15.66 14.71 -2.86
C ILE A 126 17.14 14.92 -3.18
N ARG A 127 18.00 15.13 -2.18
CA ARG A 127 19.45 15.24 -2.39
C ARG A 127 20.03 14.01 -3.08
N SER A 128 19.63 12.82 -2.63
CA SER A 128 20.08 11.56 -3.23
C SER A 128 19.69 11.46 -4.71
N LEU A 129 18.49 11.93 -5.09
CA LEU A 129 18.06 11.97 -6.49
C LEU A 129 18.82 13.02 -7.32
N GLU A 130 19.06 14.20 -6.77
CA GLU A 130 19.86 15.24 -7.42
C GLU A 130 21.31 14.77 -7.67
N ASP A 131 21.89 14.05 -6.70
CA ASP A 131 23.24 13.47 -6.80
C ASP A 131 23.36 12.38 -7.89
N LEU A 132 22.27 11.69 -8.21
CA LEU A 132 22.23 10.78 -9.36
C LEU A 132 22.33 11.53 -10.71
N ALA A 133 21.96 12.81 -10.74
CA ALA A 133 22.08 13.71 -11.89
C ALA A 133 21.49 13.15 -13.20
N ALA A 134 20.36 12.44 -13.11
CA ALA A 134 19.70 11.77 -14.24
C ALA A 134 18.18 12.08 -14.30
N PRO A 135 17.80 13.36 -14.56
CA PRO A 135 16.39 13.78 -14.57
C PRO A 135 15.55 13.08 -15.65
N GLU A 136 16.16 12.62 -16.74
CA GLU A 136 15.49 11.84 -17.80
C GLU A 136 14.86 10.53 -17.28
N TYR A 137 15.28 10.05 -16.10
CA TYR A 137 14.78 8.84 -15.47
C TYR A 137 13.78 9.10 -14.33
N ASN A 138 13.36 10.36 -14.10
CA ASN A 138 12.33 10.71 -13.12
C ASN A 138 11.02 9.90 -13.27
N PRO A 139 10.48 9.68 -14.49
CA PRO A 139 9.32 8.80 -14.68
C PRO A 139 9.55 7.36 -14.17
N ILE A 140 10.78 6.85 -14.32
CA ILE A 140 11.17 5.50 -13.87
C ILE A 140 11.17 5.45 -12.34
N PHE A 141 11.68 6.49 -11.68
CA PHE A 141 11.65 6.60 -10.22
C PHE A 141 10.21 6.59 -9.70
N LEU A 142 9.32 7.39 -10.29
CA LEU A 142 7.90 7.42 -9.92
C LEU A 142 7.27 6.03 -10.05
N LYS A 143 7.44 5.37 -11.21
CA LYS A 143 6.94 3.99 -11.41
C LYS A 143 7.42 3.09 -10.28
N LYS A 144 8.72 3.09 -9.96
CA LYS A 144 9.29 2.23 -8.90
C LYS A 144 8.77 2.59 -7.50
N LEU A 145 8.64 3.88 -7.18
CA LEU A 145 8.10 4.35 -5.89
C LEU A 145 6.69 3.80 -5.66
N LEU A 146 5.79 3.98 -6.65
CA LEU A 146 4.40 3.55 -6.51
C LEU A 146 4.26 2.03 -6.53
N THR A 147 5.00 1.32 -7.39
CA THR A 147 5.02 -0.16 -7.38
C THR A 147 5.47 -0.70 -6.02
N LEU A 148 6.56 -0.17 -5.45
CA LEU A 148 7.05 -0.61 -4.14
C LEU A 148 6.12 -0.25 -2.99
N ALA A 149 5.37 0.85 -3.10
CA ALA A 149 4.39 1.25 -2.10
C ALA A 149 3.14 0.35 -2.10
N MET A 150 2.66 -0.04 -3.27
CA MET A 150 1.47 -0.91 -3.41
C MET A 150 1.69 -2.30 -2.81
N ASP A 151 2.91 -2.84 -2.91
CA ASP A 151 3.29 -4.13 -2.31
C ASP A 151 3.45 -4.06 -0.77
N ARG A 152 3.17 -2.91 -0.16
CA ARG A 152 3.35 -2.64 1.27
C ARG A 152 2.05 -2.20 1.94
N LYS A 153 2.15 -1.70 3.18
CA LYS A 153 0.99 -1.26 3.97
C LYS A 153 0.62 0.16 3.57
N ASN A 154 -0.56 0.58 4.00
CA ASN A 154 -1.04 1.92 3.69
C ASN A 154 -0.13 3.06 4.19
N ARG A 155 0.71 2.82 5.19
CA ARG A 155 1.73 3.79 5.62
C ARG A 155 2.64 4.16 4.46
N GLU A 156 3.20 3.17 3.77
CA GLU A 156 4.12 3.43 2.65
C GLU A 156 3.39 4.02 1.44
N LYS A 157 2.09 3.75 1.27
CA LYS A 157 1.23 4.36 0.24
C LYS A 157 0.96 5.85 0.51
N GLU A 158 0.75 6.20 1.78
CA GLU A 158 0.66 7.60 2.21
C GLU A 158 2.00 8.31 2.03
N MET A 159 3.10 7.70 2.50
CA MET A 159 4.46 8.25 2.31
C MET A 159 4.76 8.50 0.83
N ALA A 160 4.42 7.55 -0.06
CA ALA A 160 4.61 7.72 -1.49
C ALA A 160 3.77 8.87 -2.09
N SER A 161 2.53 9.07 -1.60
CA SER A 161 1.67 10.17 -2.05
C SER A 161 2.21 11.53 -1.61
N VAL A 162 2.63 11.64 -0.34
CA VAL A 162 3.26 12.84 0.23
C VAL A 162 4.57 13.15 -0.52
N LEU A 163 5.40 12.14 -0.72
CA LEU A 163 6.66 12.28 -1.44
C LEU A 163 6.42 12.73 -2.88
N LEU A 164 5.42 12.19 -3.58
CA LEU A 164 5.11 12.59 -4.95
C LEU A 164 4.79 14.09 -5.06
N SER A 165 4.06 14.64 -4.08
CA SER A 165 3.76 16.08 -4.00
C SER A 165 5.00 16.92 -3.74
N ALA A 166 5.88 16.48 -2.85
CA ALA A 166 7.16 17.15 -2.60
C ALA A 166 8.08 17.12 -3.82
N LEU A 167 8.18 15.97 -4.49
CA LEU A 167 8.99 15.81 -5.70
C LEU A 167 8.49 16.71 -6.84
N HIS A 168 7.17 16.78 -7.06
CA HIS A 168 6.59 17.68 -8.07
C HIS A 168 6.84 19.16 -7.78
N THR A 169 6.91 19.54 -6.50
CA THR A 169 7.20 20.92 -6.10
C THR A 169 8.66 21.30 -6.34
N GLU A 170 9.60 20.37 -6.09
CA GLU A 170 11.03 20.67 -6.05
C GLU A 170 11.78 20.27 -7.33
N ILE A 171 11.60 19.04 -7.83
CA ILE A 171 12.49 18.46 -8.86
C ILE A 171 11.80 17.77 -10.05
N PHE A 172 10.53 17.39 -9.96
CA PHE A 172 9.80 16.68 -11.03
C PHE A 172 8.86 17.65 -11.77
N SER A 173 8.90 17.61 -13.11
CA SER A 173 7.94 18.34 -13.93
C SER A 173 6.59 17.60 -13.98
N THR A 174 5.51 18.29 -14.36
CA THR A 174 4.22 17.63 -14.62
C THR A 174 4.33 16.55 -15.70
N ASP A 175 5.19 16.75 -16.71
CA ASP A 175 5.43 15.73 -17.74
C ASP A 175 6.09 14.48 -17.15
N ASP A 176 6.99 14.62 -16.17
CA ASP A 176 7.58 13.47 -15.47
C ASP A 176 6.52 12.68 -14.71
N ILE A 177 5.61 13.38 -14.01
CA ILE A 177 4.49 12.76 -13.29
C ILE A 177 3.58 12.01 -14.26
N VAL A 178 3.17 12.67 -15.35
CA VAL A 178 2.30 12.09 -16.39
C VAL A 178 2.95 10.85 -17.02
N ASN A 179 4.21 10.93 -17.44
CA ASN A 179 4.92 9.82 -18.06
C ASN A 179 5.15 8.67 -17.07
N GLY A 180 5.45 8.96 -15.80
CA GLY A 180 5.58 7.95 -14.76
C GLY A 180 4.28 7.16 -14.55
N PHE A 181 3.13 7.86 -14.50
CA PHE A 181 1.83 7.20 -14.42
C PHE A 181 1.49 6.40 -15.69
N ILE A 182 1.86 6.87 -16.89
CA ILE A 182 1.68 6.10 -18.13
C ILE A 182 2.46 4.79 -18.05
N MET A 183 3.76 4.85 -17.70
CA MET A 183 4.60 3.66 -17.56
C MET A 183 4.05 2.67 -16.52
N LEU A 184 3.45 3.16 -15.44
CA LEU A 184 2.84 2.33 -14.41
C LEU A 184 1.54 1.68 -14.90
N LEU A 185 0.71 2.42 -15.63
CA LEU A 185 -0.58 1.95 -16.17
C LEU A 185 -0.43 0.98 -17.34
N GLU A 186 0.63 1.11 -18.14
CA GLU A 186 1.00 0.13 -19.16
C GLU A 186 1.33 -1.25 -18.55
N CYS A 187 1.90 -1.25 -17.35
CA CYS A 187 2.22 -2.45 -16.57
C CYS A 187 1.12 -2.84 -15.56
N ALA A 188 -0.07 -2.24 -15.61
CA ALA A 188 -1.10 -2.47 -14.59
C ALA A 188 -1.63 -3.91 -14.59
N GLU A 189 -1.71 -4.57 -15.75
CA GLU A 189 -2.10 -5.99 -15.85
C GLU A 189 -1.08 -6.91 -15.17
N ASP A 190 0.21 -6.67 -15.43
CA ASP A 190 1.30 -7.41 -14.81
C ASP A 190 1.32 -7.18 -13.30
N THR A 191 1.21 -5.93 -12.87
CA THR A 191 1.23 -5.55 -11.45
C THR A 191 0.08 -6.22 -10.68
N ALA A 192 -1.10 -6.37 -11.31
CA ALA A 192 -2.25 -7.04 -10.71
C ALA A 192 -2.07 -8.57 -10.55
N LEU A 193 -1.07 -9.18 -11.18
CA LEU A 193 -0.72 -10.58 -10.94
C LEU A 193 0.01 -10.78 -9.61
N ASP A 194 0.81 -9.79 -9.20
CA ASP A 194 1.65 -9.87 -8.00
C ASP A 194 1.00 -9.18 -6.79
N ILE A 195 0.20 -8.12 -7.03
CA ILE A 195 -0.43 -7.31 -5.99
C ILE A 195 -1.96 -7.42 -6.09
N LEU A 196 -2.58 -7.92 -5.03
CA LEU A 196 -4.04 -7.96 -4.92
C LEU A 196 -4.60 -6.53 -4.90
N ASP A 197 -5.63 -6.28 -5.71
CA ASP A 197 -6.31 -4.98 -5.81
C ASP A 197 -5.47 -3.83 -6.40
N ALA A 198 -4.37 -4.14 -7.10
CA ALA A 198 -3.48 -3.15 -7.71
C ALA A 198 -4.22 -2.08 -8.54
N SER A 199 -5.25 -2.46 -9.30
CA SER A 199 -6.03 -1.49 -10.09
C SER A 199 -6.76 -0.46 -9.23
N ASN A 200 -7.30 -0.85 -8.07
CA ASN A 200 -7.94 0.08 -7.15
C ASN A 200 -6.92 1.02 -6.52
N GLU A 201 -5.78 0.48 -6.09
CA GLU A 201 -4.72 1.28 -5.49
C GLU A 201 -4.11 2.28 -6.48
N LEU A 202 -3.86 1.86 -7.72
CA LEU A 202 -3.42 2.76 -8.79
C LEU A 202 -4.43 3.87 -9.06
N ALA A 203 -5.72 3.57 -9.06
CA ALA A 203 -6.74 4.60 -9.22
C ALA A 203 -6.79 5.57 -8.03
N LEU A 204 -6.53 5.08 -6.81
CA LEU A 204 -6.40 5.93 -5.62
C LEU A 204 -5.16 6.83 -5.70
N PHE A 205 -4.00 6.32 -6.15
CA PHE A 205 -2.81 7.14 -6.38
C PHE A 205 -3.05 8.22 -7.42
N LEU A 206 -3.65 7.89 -8.57
CA LEU A 206 -4.02 8.88 -9.59
C LEU A 206 -5.00 9.93 -9.06
N ALA A 207 -6.01 9.50 -8.31
CA ALA A 207 -7.00 10.41 -7.74
C ALA A 207 -6.38 11.29 -6.66
N ARG A 208 -5.50 10.75 -5.82
CA ARG A 208 -4.75 11.49 -4.80
C ARG A 208 -3.79 12.49 -5.42
N ALA A 209 -3.09 12.12 -6.48
CA ALA A 209 -2.23 13.02 -7.26
C ALA A 209 -3.00 14.25 -7.79
N VAL A 210 -4.28 14.10 -8.15
CA VAL A 210 -5.14 15.22 -8.53
C VAL A 210 -5.56 16.09 -7.34
N ILE A 211 -5.78 15.49 -6.16
CA ILE A 211 -6.13 16.23 -4.94
C ILE A 211 -4.93 16.98 -4.35
N ASP A 212 -3.73 16.42 -4.48
CA ASP A 212 -2.48 17.02 -4.01
C ASP A 212 -1.88 17.99 -5.05
N ASP A 213 -2.67 18.39 -6.06
CA ASP A 213 -2.32 19.32 -7.15
C ASP A 213 -1.07 18.93 -7.99
N THR A 214 -0.60 17.69 -7.88
CA THR A 214 0.50 17.16 -8.71
C THR A 214 0.07 16.90 -10.15
N LEU A 215 -1.22 16.62 -10.35
CA LEU A 215 -1.88 16.48 -11.63
C LEU A 215 -3.15 17.33 -11.66
N VAL A 216 -3.52 17.85 -12.82
CA VAL A 216 -4.85 18.44 -13.02
C VAL A 216 -5.79 17.42 -13.66
N PRO A 217 -7.14 17.58 -13.53
CA PRO A 217 -8.10 16.64 -14.12
C PRO A 217 -7.90 16.40 -15.63
N LEU A 218 -7.40 17.40 -16.37
CA LEU A 218 -7.11 17.27 -17.79
C LEU A 218 -5.95 16.29 -18.08
N ASN A 219 -4.97 16.17 -17.17
CA ASN A 219 -3.88 15.21 -17.35
C ASN A 219 -4.38 13.76 -17.32
N LEU A 220 -5.50 13.47 -16.64
CA LEU A 220 -6.10 12.12 -16.69
C LEU A 220 -6.56 11.77 -18.11
N GLU A 221 -7.10 12.73 -18.86
CA GLU A 221 -7.48 12.51 -20.26
C GLU A 221 -6.26 12.36 -21.17
N GLU A 222 -5.19 13.12 -20.89
CA GLU A 222 -3.91 12.97 -21.59
C GLU A 222 -3.31 11.57 -21.37
N ILE A 223 -3.19 11.13 -20.11
CA ILE A 223 -2.69 9.81 -19.74
C ILE A 223 -3.51 8.74 -20.46
N LYS A 224 -4.85 8.82 -20.37
CA LYS A 224 -5.74 7.87 -21.05
C LYS A 224 -5.54 7.83 -22.56
N SER A 225 -5.30 8.97 -23.20
CA SER A 225 -5.13 9.05 -24.66
C SER A 225 -3.84 8.39 -25.17
N LYS A 226 -2.82 8.31 -24.31
CA LYS A 226 -1.53 7.67 -24.61
C LYS A 226 -1.53 6.16 -24.32
N LEU A 227 -2.53 5.64 -23.61
CA LEU A 227 -2.66 4.22 -23.31
C LEU A 227 -3.34 3.44 -24.45
N PRO A 228 -3.02 2.13 -24.62
CA PRO A 228 -3.73 1.28 -25.56
C PRO A 228 -5.24 1.23 -25.28
N PRO A 229 -6.11 1.19 -26.32
CA PRO A 229 -7.54 1.16 -26.12
C PRO A 229 -7.98 -0.14 -25.41
N ASN A 230 -8.91 -0.02 -24.46
CA ASN A 230 -9.49 -1.13 -23.69
C ASN A 230 -8.51 -1.96 -22.84
N CYS A 231 -7.37 -1.39 -22.43
CA CYS A 231 -6.48 -2.00 -21.43
C CYS A 231 -6.95 -1.73 -19.99
N SER A 232 -6.46 -2.52 -19.03
CA SER A 232 -6.73 -2.32 -17.59
C SER A 232 -6.30 -0.93 -17.09
N GLY A 233 -5.22 -0.36 -17.64
CA GLY A 233 -4.76 0.99 -17.33
C GLY A 233 -5.79 2.05 -17.70
N SER A 234 -6.40 1.95 -18.89
CA SER A 234 -7.47 2.86 -19.32
C SER A 234 -8.70 2.80 -18.41
N GLU A 235 -9.02 1.62 -17.90
CA GLU A 235 -10.11 1.40 -16.95
C GLU A 235 -9.77 1.98 -15.56
N THR A 236 -8.53 1.84 -15.13
CA THR A 236 -7.99 2.43 -13.89
C THR A 236 -8.10 3.97 -13.92
N VAL A 237 -7.77 4.60 -15.05
CA VAL A 237 -7.94 6.06 -15.21
C VAL A 237 -9.41 6.48 -15.15
N ARG A 238 -10.31 5.69 -15.74
CA ARG A 238 -11.77 5.92 -15.65
C ARG A 238 -12.26 5.87 -14.21
N MET A 239 -11.74 4.91 -13.43
CA MET A 239 -12.05 4.79 -12.01
C MET A 239 -11.51 5.98 -11.21
N ALA A 240 -10.26 6.39 -11.42
CA ALA A 240 -9.67 7.56 -10.78
C ALA A 240 -10.51 8.84 -11.02
N ARG A 241 -10.94 9.07 -12.26
CA ARG A 241 -11.83 10.21 -12.59
C ARG A 241 -13.17 10.15 -11.85
N THR A 242 -13.73 8.96 -11.68
CA THR A 242 -14.98 8.75 -10.93
C THR A 242 -14.78 9.07 -9.45
N LEU A 243 -13.63 8.69 -8.88
CA LEU A 243 -13.26 9.00 -7.50
C LEU A 243 -13.10 10.51 -7.28
N VAL A 244 -12.38 11.20 -8.16
CA VAL A 244 -12.18 12.66 -8.10
C VAL A 244 -13.51 13.42 -8.24
N SER A 245 -14.43 12.92 -9.06
CA SER A 245 -15.73 13.56 -9.30
C SER A 245 -16.77 13.28 -8.19
N ALA A 246 -16.46 12.42 -7.23
CA ALA A 246 -17.39 12.03 -6.19
C ALA A 246 -17.66 13.19 -5.19
N ARG A 247 -18.83 13.17 -4.57
CA ARG A 247 -19.13 14.12 -3.47
C ARG A 247 -18.11 13.93 -2.35
N HIS A 248 -17.56 15.04 -1.85
CA HIS A 248 -16.53 15.06 -0.81
C HIS A 248 -15.24 14.33 -1.21
N ALA A 249 -14.92 14.27 -2.51
CA ALA A 249 -13.73 13.60 -3.01
C ALA A 249 -12.45 14.10 -2.34
N GLY A 250 -12.27 15.42 -2.19
CA GLY A 250 -11.07 16.00 -1.58
C GLY A 250 -10.76 15.42 -0.19
N GLU A 251 -11.69 15.54 0.77
CA GLU A 251 -11.48 15.01 2.13
C GLU A 251 -11.30 13.49 2.15
N ARG A 252 -12.05 12.76 1.32
CA ARG A 252 -11.99 11.29 1.28
C ARG A 252 -10.68 10.78 0.69
N LEU A 253 -10.20 11.41 -0.37
CA LEU A 253 -8.98 11.02 -1.07
C LEU A 253 -7.74 11.46 -0.29
N LEU A 254 -7.77 12.62 0.37
CA LEU A 254 -6.70 13.02 1.28
C LEU A 254 -6.47 12.01 2.42
N ARG A 255 -7.48 11.18 2.73
CA ARG A 255 -7.43 10.13 3.75
C ARG A 255 -7.50 8.71 3.20
N CYS A 256 -7.30 8.51 1.89
CA CYS A 256 -7.57 7.22 1.24
C CYS A 256 -6.69 6.07 1.77
N TRP A 257 -5.47 6.36 2.20
CA TRP A 257 -4.56 5.36 2.77
C TRP A 257 -4.77 5.15 4.27
N GLY A 258 -5.27 6.16 4.99
CA GLY A 258 -5.28 6.17 6.46
C GLY A 258 -3.92 6.59 7.00
N GLY A 259 -3.93 7.60 7.87
CA GLY A 259 -2.78 8.48 8.14
C GLY A 259 -1.50 7.80 8.63
N GLY A 260 -0.48 7.71 7.78
CA GLY A 260 0.90 7.48 8.20
C GLY A 260 1.50 8.76 8.78
N THR A 261 2.34 8.63 9.82
CA THR A 261 3.05 9.72 10.55
C THR A 261 2.20 10.48 11.58
N GLY A 262 1.88 9.82 12.71
CA GLY A 262 1.19 10.45 13.86
C GLY A 262 -0.32 10.68 13.69
N TRP A 263 -0.80 10.87 12.45
CA TRP A 263 -2.22 11.01 12.14
C TRP A 263 -3.04 9.77 12.48
N ALA A 264 -2.54 8.55 12.28
CA ALA A 264 -3.26 7.32 12.69
C ALA A 264 -3.54 7.26 14.20
N VAL A 265 -2.68 7.84 15.05
CA VAL A 265 -2.89 7.83 16.50
C VAL A 265 -3.96 8.85 16.88
N GLU A 266 -3.95 10.05 16.30
CA GLU A 266 -4.99 11.05 16.53
C GLU A 266 -6.33 10.62 15.92
N ASP A 267 -6.35 10.03 14.72
CA ASP A 267 -7.55 9.44 14.13
C ASP A 267 -8.09 8.27 14.96
N ALA A 268 -7.21 7.41 15.48
CA ALA A 268 -7.62 6.34 16.39
C ALA A 268 -8.19 6.93 17.68
N LYS A 269 -7.55 7.95 18.26
CA LYS A 269 -8.07 8.67 19.44
C LYS A 269 -9.43 9.29 19.16
N ASP A 270 -9.64 9.88 17.99
CA ASP A 270 -10.91 10.49 17.59
C ASP A 270 -12.00 9.45 17.36
N LYS A 271 -11.69 8.33 16.70
CA LYS A 271 -12.60 7.19 16.55
C LYS A 271 -12.97 6.60 17.91
N ILE A 272 -12.00 6.46 18.81
CA ILE A 272 -12.24 6.03 20.19
C ILE A 272 -13.10 7.04 20.95
N THR A 273 -12.89 8.34 20.79
CA THR A 273 -13.75 9.36 21.40
C THR A 273 -15.19 9.21 20.90
N LYS A 274 -15.38 9.16 19.57
CA LYS A 274 -16.70 9.08 18.94
C LYS A 274 -17.46 7.80 19.33
N LEU A 275 -16.80 6.63 19.32
CA LEU A 275 -17.46 5.38 19.72
C LEU A 275 -17.89 5.40 21.19
N LEU A 276 -17.07 6.01 22.07
CA LEU A 276 -17.42 6.14 23.48
C LEU A 276 -18.57 7.12 23.70
N GLU A 277 -18.58 8.24 22.97
CA GLU A 277 -19.68 9.22 22.98
C GLU A 277 -21.00 8.61 22.48
N GLU A 278 -20.95 7.81 21.42
CA GLU A 278 -22.11 7.11 20.87
C GLU A 278 -22.68 6.09 21.87
N TYR A 279 -21.82 5.27 22.45
CA TYR A 279 -22.23 4.31 23.48
C TYR A 279 -22.83 5.01 24.70
N GLU A 280 -22.17 6.07 25.18
CA GLU A 280 -22.63 6.88 26.30
C GLU A 280 -24.03 7.47 26.04
N SER A 281 -24.26 7.97 24.82
CA SER A 281 -25.51 8.61 24.40
C SER A 281 -26.68 7.63 24.17
N GLY A 282 -26.46 6.32 24.26
CA GLY A 282 -27.52 5.34 23.99
C GLY A 282 -27.08 4.05 23.30
N GLY A 283 -25.88 4.02 22.70
CA GLY A 283 -25.43 2.95 21.80
C GLY A 283 -25.39 1.54 22.40
N ASP A 284 -25.41 0.56 21.50
CA ASP A 284 -25.36 -0.86 21.83
C ASP A 284 -23.94 -1.31 22.22
N VAL A 285 -23.84 -2.24 23.17
CA VAL A 285 -22.54 -2.72 23.66
C VAL A 285 -21.82 -3.61 22.63
N GLY A 286 -22.57 -4.40 21.87
CA GLY A 286 -22.03 -5.25 20.80
C GLY A 286 -21.44 -4.41 19.68
N GLU A 287 -22.12 -3.32 19.30
CA GLU A 287 -21.62 -2.36 18.31
C GLU A 287 -20.35 -1.65 18.79
N ALA A 288 -20.32 -1.20 20.05
CA ALA A 288 -19.12 -0.58 20.62
C ALA A 288 -17.92 -1.55 20.66
N CYS A 289 -18.15 -2.80 21.06
CA CYS A 289 -17.14 -3.86 21.01
C CYS A 289 -16.68 -4.14 19.57
N GLN A 290 -17.60 -4.12 18.60
CA GLN A 290 -17.26 -4.31 17.19
C GLN A 290 -16.43 -3.14 16.64
N CYS A 291 -16.80 -1.90 16.97
CA CYS A 291 -16.01 -0.72 16.62
C CYS A 291 -14.57 -0.82 17.15
N ILE A 292 -14.40 -1.27 18.40
CA ILE A 292 -13.06 -1.49 18.99
C ILE A 292 -12.29 -2.58 18.24
N ARG A 293 -12.96 -3.67 17.81
CA ARG A 293 -12.34 -4.72 16.96
C ARG A 293 -11.90 -4.16 15.62
N ASP A 294 -12.73 -3.35 14.99
CA ASP A 294 -12.51 -2.78 13.67
C ASP A 294 -11.38 -1.73 13.64
N LEU A 295 -11.01 -1.17 14.80
CA LEU A 295 -9.78 -0.37 14.92
C LEU A 295 -8.52 -1.18 14.59
N GLY A 296 -8.52 -2.50 14.81
CA GLY A 296 -7.38 -3.38 14.49
C GLY A 296 -6.11 -3.08 15.29
N MET A 297 -6.23 -2.40 16.44
CA MET A 297 -5.09 -1.89 17.23
C MET A 297 -5.04 -2.45 18.67
N PRO A 298 -4.89 -3.77 18.88
CA PRO A 298 -4.97 -4.39 20.20
C PRO A 298 -3.93 -3.87 21.21
N PHE A 299 -2.75 -3.44 20.74
CA PHE A 299 -1.70 -2.86 21.59
C PHE A 299 -1.96 -1.42 22.02
N PHE A 300 -2.95 -0.77 21.40
CA PHE A 300 -3.39 0.59 21.68
C PHE A 300 -4.72 0.65 22.45
N ASN A 301 -5.32 -0.50 22.79
CA ASN A 301 -6.58 -0.57 23.54
C ASN A 301 -6.52 0.11 24.92
N HIS A 302 -5.33 0.32 25.49
CA HIS A 302 -5.16 1.16 26.68
C HIS A 302 -5.69 2.59 26.50
N GLU A 303 -5.76 3.11 25.27
CA GLU A 303 -6.33 4.42 24.97
C GLU A 303 -7.86 4.41 25.08
N VAL A 304 -8.52 3.31 24.72
CA VAL A 304 -9.96 3.09 24.98
C VAL A 304 -10.22 3.18 26.47
N VAL A 305 -9.44 2.45 27.28
CA VAL A 305 -9.55 2.46 28.75
C VAL A 305 -9.32 3.86 29.31
N LYS A 306 -8.24 4.54 28.89
CA LYS A 306 -7.92 5.90 29.34
C LYS A 306 -9.07 6.87 29.06
N LYS A 307 -9.54 6.94 27.80
CA LYS A 307 -10.62 7.87 27.39
C LYS A 307 -11.94 7.52 28.06
N ALA A 308 -12.24 6.23 28.22
CA ALA A 308 -13.44 5.76 28.92
C ALA A 308 -13.46 6.22 30.38
N LEU A 309 -12.35 6.05 31.12
CA LEU A 309 -12.24 6.50 32.51
C LEU A 309 -12.37 8.02 32.64
N VAL A 310 -11.71 8.78 31.75
CA VAL A 310 -11.82 10.25 31.74
C VAL A 310 -13.26 10.68 31.46
N MET A 311 -13.90 10.12 30.43
CA MET A 311 -15.28 10.43 30.08
C MET A 311 -16.26 10.07 31.21
N ALA A 312 -16.08 8.92 31.88
CA ALA A 312 -16.88 8.54 33.04
C ALA A 312 -16.73 9.55 34.19
N MET A 313 -15.51 10.05 34.45
CA MET A 313 -15.26 11.07 35.46
C MET A 313 -15.89 12.43 35.12
N GLU A 314 -15.81 12.86 33.86
CA GLU A 314 -16.36 14.12 33.36
C GLU A 314 -17.89 14.11 33.38
N LYS A 315 -18.50 13.11 32.75
CA LYS A 315 -19.95 13.02 32.56
C LYS A 315 -20.71 12.43 33.76
N LYS A 316 -19.98 11.89 34.76
CA LYS A 316 -20.55 11.14 35.90
C LYS A 316 -21.44 9.96 35.44
N ASN A 317 -21.07 9.34 34.32
CA ASN A 317 -21.81 8.24 33.74
C ASN A 317 -21.00 6.94 33.87
N GLU A 318 -21.44 6.06 34.78
CA GLU A 318 -20.78 4.78 35.02
C GLU A 318 -21.07 3.71 33.95
N ARG A 319 -22.01 3.94 33.04
CA ARG A 319 -22.34 3.00 31.95
C ARG A 319 -21.11 2.67 31.11
N ILE A 320 -20.20 3.62 30.92
CA ILE A 320 -18.93 3.41 30.21
C ILE A 320 -18.05 2.36 30.89
N LEU A 321 -18.15 2.20 32.21
CA LEU A 321 -17.43 1.15 32.93
C LEU A 321 -18.04 -0.23 32.62
N ASP A 322 -19.32 -0.31 32.31
CA ASP A 322 -19.96 -1.57 31.91
C ASP A 322 -19.46 -2.01 30.52
N LEU A 323 -19.21 -1.08 29.59
CA LEU A 323 -18.52 -1.39 28.33
C LEU A 323 -17.12 -1.94 28.57
N LEU A 324 -16.35 -1.38 29.50
CA LEU A 324 -15.04 -1.91 29.86
C LEU A 324 -15.13 -3.32 30.47
N GLN A 325 -16.20 -3.60 31.23
CA GLN A 325 -16.47 -4.94 31.77
C GLN A 325 -16.68 -5.96 30.67
N GLU A 326 -17.54 -5.64 29.69
CA GLU A 326 -17.82 -6.53 28.56
C GLU A 326 -16.58 -6.72 27.68
N CYS A 327 -15.85 -5.64 27.39
CA CYS A 327 -14.60 -5.71 26.64
C CYS A 327 -13.54 -6.60 27.32
N PHE A 328 -13.47 -6.57 28.66
CA PHE A 328 -12.57 -7.45 29.41
C PHE A 328 -13.07 -8.90 29.42
N GLY A 329 -14.38 -9.10 29.62
CA GLY A 329 -15.02 -10.41 29.66
C GLY A 329 -14.88 -11.19 28.34
N GLU A 330 -14.99 -10.50 27.20
CA GLU A 330 -14.77 -11.08 25.86
C GLU A 330 -13.27 -11.25 25.51
N GLY A 331 -12.35 -10.77 26.36
CA GLY A 331 -10.92 -10.77 26.08
C GLY A 331 -10.47 -9.74 25.03
N LEU A 332 -11.36 -8.82 24.63
CA LEU A 332 -11.09 -7.75 23.68
C LEU A 332 -10.06 -6.75 24.23
N ILE A 333 -10.15 -6.43 25.53
CA ILE A 333 -9.15 -5.63 26.25
C ILE A 333 -8.50 -6.50 27.32
N THR A 334 -7.21 -6.79 27.14
CA THR A 334 -6.45 -7.62 28.07
C THR A 334 -6.16 -6.90 29.39
N ILE A 335 -5.86 -7.67 30.44
CA ILE A 335 -5.42 -7.14 31.75
C ILE A 335 -4.23 -6.18 31.64
N ASN A 336 -3.32 -6.41 30.69
CA ASN A 336 -2.17 -5.53 30.46
C ASN A 336 -2.60 -4.18 29.85
N GLN A 337 -3.56 -4.19 28.93
CA GLN A 337 -4.12 -2.97 28.34
C GLN A 337 -4.97 -2.21 29.36
N MET A 338 -5.75 -2.89 30.19
CA MET A 338 -6.45 -2.30 31.35
C MET A 338 -5.45 -1.60 32.29
N THR A 339 -4.44 -2.33 32.74
CA THR A 339 -3.42 -1.79 33.66
C THR A 339 -2.70 -0.58 33.07
N LYS A 340 -2.33 -0.63 31.79
CA LYS A 340 -1.70 0.48 31.09
C LYS A 340 -2.63 1.69 30.97
N GLY A 341 -3.91 1.48 30.67
CA GLY A 341 -4.91 2.55 30.59
C GLY A 341 -5.12 3.27 31.92
N PHE A 342 -5.32 2.52 33.01
CA PHE A 342 -5.40 3.08 34.36
C PHE A 342 -4.12 3.81 34.78
N SER A 343 -2.94 3.27 34.43
CA SER A 343 -1.66 3.95 34.71
C SER A 343 -1.60 5.31 34.03
N ARG A 344 -2.01 5.38 32.75
CA ARG A 344 -2.01 6.64 31.98
C ARG A 344 -2.93 7.70 32.56
N VAL A 345 -4.07 7.31 33.13
CA VAL A 345 -4.98 8.25 33.82
C VAL A 345 -4.37 8.71 35.14
N ARG A 346 -3.76 7.79 35.92
CA ARG A 346 -3.05 8.14 37.16
C ARG A 346 -1.95 9.17 36.91
N ASP A 347 -1.17 8.99 35.85
CA ASP A 347 -0.04 9.87 35.52
C ASP A 347 -0.49 11.29 35.13
N THR A 348 -1.73 11.47 34.65
CA THR A 348 -2.32 12.77 34.30
C THR A 348 -3.40 13.23 35.28
N LEU A 349 -3.49 12.60 36.47
CA LEU A 349 -4.60 12.82 37.40
C LEU A 349 -4.58 14.21 38.03
N ASP A 350 -3.39 14.77 38.24
CA ASP A 350 -3.22 16.11 38.79
C ASP A 350 -3.73 17.18 37.82
N ASP A 351 -3.44 17.03 36.52
CA ASP A 351 -3.96 17.90 35.47
C ASP A 351 -5.48 17.77 35.35
N LEU A 352 -6.00 16.53 35.34
CA LEU A 352 -7.45 16.27 35.29
C LEU A 352 -8.20 16.86 36.50
N ALA A 353 -7.55 16.94 37.67
CA ALA A 353 -8.15 17.54 38.86
C ALA A 353 -8.33 19.06 38.76
N LEU A 354 -7.68 19.73 37.80
CA LEU A 354 -7.90 21.15 37.51
C LEU A 354 -9.28 21.37 36.86
N ASP A 355 -9.72 20.43 36.02
CA ASP A 355 -10.96 20.56 35.24
C ASP A 355 -12.13 19.76 35.83
N ILE A 356 -11.85 18.64 36.51
CA ILE A 356 -12.85 17.71 37.03
C ILE A 356 -12.89 17.74 38.56
N PRO A 357 -13.98 18.24 39.17
CA PRO A 357 -14.15 18.17 40.62
C PRO A 357 -14.11 16.73 41.12
N ASN A 358 -13.36 16.53 42.21
CA ASN A 358 -13.15 15.23 42.87
C ASN A 358 -12.56 14.15 41.94
N ALA A 359 -11.78 14.52 40.92
CA ALA A 359 -11.15 13.57 40.00
C ALA A 359 -10.39 12.44 40.73
N ARG A 360 -9.64 12.78 41.78
CA ARG A 360 -8.86 11.82 42.57
C ARG A 360 -9.73 10.79 43.29
N GLU A 361 -10.82 11.22 43.91
CA GLU A 361 -11.76 10.34 44.60
C GLU A 361 -12.49 9.41 43.62
N LYS A 362 -12.94 9.96 42.47
CA LYS A 362 -13.55 9.16 41.40
C LYS A 362 -12.60 8.11 40.85
N PHE A 363 -11.36 8.50 40.55
CA PHE A 363 -10.33 7.57 40.06
C PHE A 363 -10.05 6.45 41.07
N GLN A 364 -9.96 6.77 42.36
CA GLN A 364 -9.78 5.75 43.42
C GLN A 364 -10.95 4.76 43.46
N SER A 365 -12.19 5.25 43.43
CA SER A 365 -13.39 4.40 43.35
C SER A 365 -13.36 3.48 42.12
N TYR A 366 -13.00 4.00 40.95
CA TYR A 366 -12.91 3.20 39.73
C TYR A 366 -11.78 2.17 39.78
N ALA A 367 -10.64 2.50 40.40
CA ALA A 367 -9.53 1.57 40.59
C ALA A 367 -9.86 0.45 41.58
N GLU A 368 -10.68 0.72 42.60
CA GLU A 368 -11.21 -0.30 43.51
C GLU A 368 -12.19 -1.22 42.80
N ARG A 369 -13.18 -0.67 42.09
CA ARG A 369 -14.12 -1.45 41.26
C ARG A 369 -13.38 -2.33 40.23
N ALA A 370 -12.36 -1.77 39.57
CA ALA A 370 -11.54 -2.50 38.61
C ALA A 370 -10.75 -3.65 39.25
N ARG A 371 -10.38 -3.55 40.53
CA ARG A 371 -9.73 -4.63 41.27
C ARG A 371 -10.72 -5.74 41.62
N GLU A 372 -11.92 -5.38 42.06
CA GLU A 372 -13.00 -6.32 42.36
C GLU A 372 -13.41 -7.12 41.11
N ASN A 373 -13.41 -6.45 39.95
CA ASN A 373 -13.73 -7.05 38.66
C ASN A 373 -12.54 -7.78 37.99
N GLY A 374 -11.36 -7.81 38.63
CA GLY A 374 -10.18 -8.51 38.11
C GLY A 374 -9.46 -7.83 36.92
N TRP A 375 -9.80 -6.58 36.61
CA TRP A 375 -9.15 -5.82 35.54
C TRP A 375 -7.74 -5.35 35.92
N LEU A 376 -7.49 -5.18 37.22
CA LEU A 376 -6.23 -4.71 37.78
C LEU A 376 -5.65 -5.72 38.77
N LEU A 377 -4.32 -5.81 38.79
CA LEU A 377 -3.62 -6.59 39.80
C LEU A 377 -3.73 -5.89 41.17
N PRO A 378 -3.77 -6.65 42.29
CA PRO A 378 -3.83 -6.09 43.64
C PRO A 378 -2.73 -5.06 43.96
N ALA A 379 -1.56 -5.19 43.33
CA ALA A 379 -0.40 -4.31 43.52
C ALA A 379 -0.54 -2.94 42.86
N PHE A 380 -1.60 -2.67 42.09
CA PHE A 380 -1.74 -1.42 41.33
C PHE A 380 -1.86 -0.16 42.23
N VAL A 381 -2.40 -0.31 43.44
CA VAL A 381 -2.75 0.82 44.34
C VAL A 381 -1.72 1.08 45.44
N SER A 382 -0.71 0.22 45.62
CA SER A 382 0.34 0.45 46.63
C SER A 382 1.37 1.54 46.27
N ALA A 383 1.16 2.25 45.17
CA ALA A 383 2.02 3.32 44.69
C ALA A 383 1.22 4.63 44.56
N THR A 384 0.82 5.21 45.69
CA THR A 384 0.43 6.62 45.76
C THR A 384 1.64 7.38 46.31
N PRO A 385 2.21 8.38 45.59
CA PRO A 385 3.13 9.31 46.21
C PRO A 385 2.40 10.11 47.29
N ALA A 386 3.11 10.39 48.38
CA ALA A 386 2.66 11.22 49.51
C ALA A 386 2.39 12.67 49.11
#